data_AF-A0A485LH07-F1
#
_entry.id   AF-A0A485LH07-F1
#
_cell.length_a   1.000
_cell.length_b   1.000
_cell.length_c   1.000
_cell.angle_alpha   90.00
_cell.angle_beta   90.00
_cell.angle_gamma   90.00
#
_symmetry.space_group_name_H-M   'P 1'
#
loop_
_entity.id
_entity.type
_entity.pdbx_description
1 polymer ?
#
loop_
_entity_poly.entity_id
_entity_poly.type
_entity_poly.pdbx_seq_one_letter_code
_entity_poly.pdbx_strand_id
1 'polypeptide(L)'
;MALRSAVRGFALVMRKKAIAAPIAVVPRFQVRDMSIFSNIKEGITDRLETRKNDKNAKAYIEQIEHLAHSKTYTLQDHFLQMKKQADEGGISGWKSMVPGVSSMPQIQQMKAFLAIMEGFELQHRENPTLINGKVKRIVSEKVGQPLEEINNMLRSYEQLSNLRQWLRKRVDRGLPLPDSLDGTTEMLREDPTGFPTKNMRPKRRR
;
A
#
# COMPACT_ATOMS: atom_id res chain seq x y z
N MET A 1 5.22 66.04 20.78
CA MET A 1 5.45 66.66 22.10
C MET A 1 4.26 67.53 22.44
N ALA A 2 3.82 67.44 23.70
CA ALA A 2 2.88 68.31 24.45
C ALA A 2 1.43 68.44 23.91
N LEU A 3 0.41 67.90 24.59
CA LEU A 3 -0.20 68.22 25.89
C LEU A 3 -1.07 69.49 25.95
N ARG A 4 -2.38 69.22 26.17
CA ARG A 4 -3.31 69.79 27.18
C ARG A 4 -4.05 71.11 26.93
N SER A 5 -5.39 70.98 26.93
CA SER A 5 -6.37 71.81 27.67
C SER A 5 -7.74 71.09 27.55
N ALA A 6 -8.34 70.43 28.56
CA ALA A 6 -9.04 70.95 29.76
C ALA A 6 -10.33 71.73 29.42
N VAL A 7 -11.50 71.63 30.06
CA VAL A 7 -12.07 70.92 31.23
C VAL A 7 -13.57 71.35 31.28
N ARG A 8 -14.55 70.47 31.59
CA ARG A 8 -15.64 70.69 32.60
C ARG A 8 -16.76 69.65 32.58
N GLY A 9 -17.19 69.24 33.79
CA GLY A 9 -18.44 68.53 34.07
C GLY A 9 -18.23 67.28 34.94
N PHE A 10 -17.85 67.39 36.22
CA PHE A 10 -18.75 67.30 37.40
C PHE A 10 -19.65 66.03 37.36
N ALA A 11 -19.25 64.93 37.99
CA ALA A 11 -19.42 64.58 39.41
C ALA A 11 -20.55 63.55 39.60
N LEU A 12 -20.25 62.35 40.10
CA LEU A 12 -20.78 61.88 41.38
C LEU A 12 -20.06 60.61 41.84
N VAL A 13 -19.53 60.70 43.05
CA VAL A 13 -19.02 59.59 43.86
C VAL A 13 -20.20 58.75 44.33
N MET A 14 -20.16 57.44 44.13
CA MET A 14 -20.73 56.46 45.08
C MET A 14 -19.93 55.16 45.03
N ARG A 15 -19.12 54.99 46.08
CA ARG A 15 -18.31 53.81 46.36
C ARG A 15 -19.21 52.79 47.07
N LYS A 16 -19.52 51.64 46.46
CA LYS A 16 -20.11 50.48 47.16
C LYS A 16 -19.15 49.30 47.11
N LYS A 17 -18.96 48.72 48.29
CA LYS A 17 -18.06 47.61 48.62
C LYS A 17 -18.48 46.28 47.96
N ALA A 18 -17.46 45.44 47.82
CA ALA A 18 -17.42 44.06 47.33
C ALA A 18 -18.51 43.11 47.82
N ILE A 19 -18.88 42.15 46.95
CA ILE A 19 -19.16 40.76 47.33
C ILE A 19 -18.54 39.88 46.24
N ALA A 20 -17.52 39.10 46.61
CA ALA A 20 -16.89 38.09 45.77
C ALA A 20 -17.80 36.86 45.67
N ALA A 21 -18.12 36.42 44.46
CA ALA A 21 -18.85 35.19 44.22
C ALA A 21 -17.92 33.98 44.39
N PRO A 22 -18.36 32.87 45.03
CA PRO A 22 -17.53 31.68 45.17
C PRO A 22 -17.36 30.96 43.82
N ILE A 23 -16.11 30.61 43.52
CA ILE A 23 -15.70 29.79 42.37
C ILE A 23 -16.28 28.39 42.56
N ALA A 24 -17.24 28.01 41.71
CA ALA A 24 -17.75 26.65 41.64
C ALA A 24 -16.68 25.73 41.05
N VAL A 25 -16.08 24.88 41.87
CA VAL A 25 -15.23 23.78 41.42
C VAL A 25 -16.14 22.70 40.83
N VAL A 26 -16.21 22.63 39.51
CA VAL A 26 -16.92 21.54 38.83
C VAL A 26 -16.03 20.28 38.93
N PRO A 27 -16.50 19.17 39.53
CA PRO A 27 -15.72 17.94 39.53
C PRO A 27 -15.62 17.43 38.09
N ARG A 28 -14.39 17.31 37.60
CA ARG A 28 -14.09 16.71 36.30
C ARG A 28 -14.35 15.21 36.42
N PHE A 29 -15.50 14.74 35.96
CA PHE A 29 -15.79 13.31 35.84
C PHE A 29 -14.75 12.69 34.89
N GLN A 30 -13.77 11.96 35.44
CA GLN A 30 -12.98 11.02 34.66
C GLN A 30 -13.90 9.85 34.30
N VAL A 31 -14.38 9.85 33.06
CA VAL A 31 -15.07 8.68 32.52
C VAL A 31 -14.00 7.59 32.37
N ARG A 32 -13.94 6.68 33.34
CA ARG A 32 -13.22 5.43 33.13
C ARG A 32 -14.03 4.67 32.09
N ASP A 33 -13.51 4.59 30.88
CA ASP A 33 -14.12 3.84 29.79
C ASP A 33 -13.93 2.34 30.04
N MET A 34 -14.58 1.83 31.09
CA MET A 34 -14.59 0.40 31.44
C MET A 34 -15.74 -0.25 30.68
N SER A 35 -15.59 -0.30 29.36
CA SER A 35 -16.56 -0.91 28.47
C SER A 35 -16.46 -2.44 28.57
N ILE A 36 -17.53 -3.09 29.04
CA ILE A 36 -17.72 -4.56 29.09
C ILE A 36 -17.46 -5.23 27.72
N PHE A 37 -17.45 -4.45 26.64
CA PHE A 37 -17.17 -4.88 25.28
C PHE A 37 -15.67 -4.93 24.89
N SER A 38 -14.73 -4.47 25.72
CA SER A 38 -13.29 -4.50 25.39
C SER A 38 -12.76 -5.93 25.28
N ASN A 39 -13.07 -6.79 26.24
CA ASN A 39 -12.55 -8.16 26.30
C ASN A 39 -13.15 -9.08 25.22
N ILE A 40 -14.40 -8.82 24.80
CA ILE A 40 -15.05 -9.54 23.69
C ILE A 40 -14.49 -9.06 22.34
N LYS A 41 -14.23 -7.75 22.22
CA LYS A 41 -13.62 -7.18 21.02
C LYS A 41 -12.21 -7.70 20.82
N GLU A 42 -11.39 -7.77 21.88
CA GLU A 42 -10.02 -8.29 21.84
C GLU A 42 -9.95 -9.77 21.42
N GLY A 43 -10.80 -10.64 21.99
CA GLY A 43 -10.82 -12.06 21.60
C GLY A 43 -11.33 -12.30 20.17
N ILE A 44 -12.17 -11.41 19.64
CA ILE A 44 -12.63 -11.48 18.24
C ILE A 44 -11.59 -10.90 17.29
N THR A 45 -10.93 -9.79 17.64
CA THR A 45 -9.86 -9.21 16.81
C THR A 45 -8.66 -10.15 16.71
N ASP A 46 -8.25 -10.76 17.82
CA ASP A 46 -7.13 -11.71 17.84
C ASP A 46 -7.43 -12.96 16.99
N ARG A 47 -8.64 -13.52 17.09
CA ARG A 47 -9.10 -14.62 16.23
C ARG A 47 -9.22 -14.22 14.75
N LEU A 48 -9.51 -12.96 14.44
CA LEU A 48 -9.58 -12.48 13.06
C LEU A 48 -8.19 -12.23 12.49
N GLU A 49 -7.27 -11.67 13.28
CA GLU A 49 -5.88 -11.40 12.90
C GLU A 49 -5.12 -12.71 12.66
N THR A 50 -5.21 -13.67 13.58
CA THR A 50 -4.64 -15.02 13.41
C THR A 50 -5.13 -15.69 12.13
N ARG A 51 -6.46 -15.75 11.91
CA ARG A 51 -7.04 -16.31 10.69
C ARG A 51 -6.59 -15.58 9.42
N LYS A 52 -6.44 -14.25 9.48
CA LYS A 52 -5.97 -13.45 8.34
C LYS A 52 -4.51 -13.76 8.05
N ASN A 53 -3.67 -13.85 9.07
CA ASN A 53 -2.25 -14.17 8.95
C ASN A 53 -2.04 -15.59 8.40
N ASP A 54 -2.77 -16.58 8.90
CA ASP A 54 -2.72 -17.96 8.40
C ASP A 54 -3.10 -18.07 6.92
N LYS A 55 -4.17 -17.36 6.52
CA LYS A 55 -4.58 -17.31 5.11
C LYS A 55 -3.54 -16.65 4.23
N ASN A 56 -2.95 -15.55 4.70
CA ASN A 56 -1.91 -14.85 3.96
C ASN A 56 -0.64 -15.69 3.83
N ALA A 57 -0.25 -16.40 4.89
CA ALA A 57 0.90 -17.29 4.88
C ALA A 57 0.69 -18.45 3.89
N LYS A 58 -0.48 -19.10 3.92
CA LYS A 58 -0.82 -20.15 2.95
C LYS A 58 -0.82 -19.65 1.51
N ALA A 59 -1.47 -18.52 1.25
CA ALA A 59 -1.49 -17.91 -0.07
C ALA A 59 -0.08 -17.53 -0.56
N TYR A 60 0.79 -17.11 0.36
CA TYR A 60 2.20 -16.83 0.07
C TYR A 60 2.96 -18.09 -0.34
N ILE A 61 2.84 -19.18 0.42
CA ILE A 61 3.48 -20.47 0.12
C ILE A 61 3.02 -20.97 -1.25
N GLU A 62 1.70 -20.99 -1.50
CA GLU A 62 1.13 -21.39 -2.79
C GLU A 62 1.66 -20.53 -3.95
N GLN A 63 1.81 -19.22 -3.73
CA GLN A 63 2.39 -18.32 -4.72
C GLN A 63 3.86 -18.63 -4.99
N ILE A 64 4.65 -18.89 -3.95
CA ILE A 64 6.08 -19.23 -4.07
C ILE A 64 6.26 -20.56 -4.79
N GLU A 65 5.49 -21.58 -4.45
CA GLU A 65 5.50 -22.88 -5.13
C GLU A 65 5.13 -22.73 -6.61
N HIS A 66 4.05 -22.01 -6.90
CA HIS A 66 3.63 -21.74 -8.28
C HIS A 66 4.75 -21.06 -9.08
N LEU A 67 5.36 -20.01 -8.52
CA LEU A 67 6.47 -19.31 -9.18
C LEU A 67 7.69 -20.22 -9.36
N ALA A 68 8.05 -21.01 -8.35
CA ALA A 68 9.21 -21.88 -8.37
C ALA A 68 9.10 -22.98 -9.46
N HIS A 69 7.91 -23.54 -9.66
CA HIS A 69 7.66 -24.60 -10.64
C HIS A 69 7.23 -24.10 -12.02
N SER A 70 6.82 -22.83 -12.15
CA SER A 70 6.46 -22.24 -13.43
C SER A 70 7.66 -22.16 -14.40
N LYS A 71 7.51 -22.73 -15.60
CA LYS A 71 8.55 -22.68 -16.66
C LYS A 71 8.72 -21.26 -17.18
N THR A 72 7.62 -20.62 -17.52
CA THR A 72 7.54 -19.27 -18.07
C THR A 72 6.69 -18.39 -17.16
N TYR A 73 7.06 -17.11 -17.08
CA TYR A 73 6.26 -16.09 -16.42
C TYR A 73 6.36 -14.84 -17.26
N THR A 74 5.30 -14.60 -18.02
CA THR A 74 5.14 -13.46 -18.93
C THR A 74 4.37 -12.35 -18.23
N LEU A 75 4.30 -11.17 -18.86
CA LEU A 75 3.44 -10.10 -18.35
C LEU A 75 1.95 -10.46 -18.49
N GLN A 76 1.60 -11.33 -19.44
CA GLN A 76 0.24 -11.87 -19.58
C GLN A 76 -0.14 -12.76 -18.39
N ASP A 77 0.76 -13.64 -17.94
CA ASP A 77 0.53 -14.48 -16.74
C ASP A 77 0.32 -13.62 -15.50
N HIS A 78 1.15 -12.59 -15.33
CA HIS A 78 1.03 -11.62 -14.25
C HIS A 78 -0.31 -10.88 -14.30
N PHE A 79 -0.74 -10.45 -15.48
CA PHE A 79 -2.03 -9.79 -15.67
C PHE A 79 -3.20 -10.69 -15.26
N LEU A 80 -3.18 -11.96 -15.68
CA LEU A 80 -4.23 -12.92 -15.31
C LEU A 80 -4.26 -13.17 -13.81
N GLN A 81 -3.09 -13.32 -13.18
CA GLN A 81 -2.99 -13.47 -11.73
C GLN A 81 -3.55 -12.24 -10.99
N MET A 82 -3.16 -11.03 -11.40
CA MET A 82 -3.66 -9.79 -10.80
C MET A 82 -5.17 -9.62 -11.01
N LYS A 83 -5.69 -9.99 -12.19
CA LYS A 83 -7.12 -9.93 -12.46
C LYS A 83 -7.89 -10.89 -11.55
N LYS A 84 -7.42 -12.13 -11.41
CA LYS A 84 -8.00 -13.11 -10.48
C LYS A 84 -8.00 -12.59 -9.05
N GLN A 85 -6.87 -12.04 -8.59
CA GLN A 85 -6.76 -11.45 -7.26
C GLN A 85 -7.70 -10.24 -7.08
N ALA A 86 -7.88 -9.42 -8.11
CA ALA A 86 -8.82 -8.32 -8.08
C ALA A 86 -10.27 -8.79 -7.95
N ASP A 87 -10.63 -9.86 -8.66
CA ASP A 87 -11.97 -10.45 -8.64
C ASP A 87 -12.24 -11.11 -7.28
N GLU A 88 -11.31 -11.92 -6.76
CA GLU A 88 -11.41 -12.57 -5.45
C GLU A 88 -11.41 -11.54 -4.29
N GLY A 89 -10.61 -10.48 -4.42
CA GLY A 89 -10.57 -9.35 -3.51
C GLY A 89 -11.80 -8.44 -3.58
N GLY A 90 -12.66 -8.62 -4.58
CA GLY A 90 -13.85 -7.82 -4.81
C GLY A 90 -13.57 -6.39 -5.29
N ILE A 91 -12.38 -6.15 -5.84
CA ILE A 91 -11.92 -4.85 -6.34
C ILE A 91 -12.57 -4.50 -7.69
N SER A 92 -13.07 -5.51 -8.41
CA SER A 92 -13.87 -5.36 -9.63
C SER A 92 -15.39 -5.49 -9.41
N GLY A 93 -15.82 -6.01 -8.26
CA GLY A 93 -17.24 -6.31 -7.94
C GLY A 93 -17.92 -5.27 -7.05
N TRP A 94 -19.08 -5.61 -6.48
CA TRP A 94 -19.87 -4.71 -5.61
C TRP A 94 -19.09 -4.18 -4.39
N LYS A 95 -18.10 -4.95 -3.87
CA LYS A 95 -17.22 -4.49 -2.78
C LYS A 95 -16.39 -3.26 -3.17
N SER A 96 -16.14 -3.06 -4.47
CA SER A 96 -15.48 -1.87 -5.00
C SER A 96 -16.36 -0.62 -5.00
N MET A 97 -17.66 -0.76 -4.73
CA MET A 97 -18.60 0.35 -4.56
C MET A 97 -18.71 0.82 -3.10
N VAL A 98 -18.06 0.11 -2.17
CA VAL A 98 -18.04 0.50 -0.75
C VAL A 98 -17.23 1.79 -0.61
N PRO A 99 -17.84 2.90 -0.14
CA PRO A 99 -17.15 4.16 0.08
C PRO A 99 -15.98 3.95 1.04
N GLY A 100 -14.81 4.50 0.72
CA GLY A 100 -13.60 4.40 1.55
C GLY A 100 -12.67 3.23 1.18
N VAL A 101 -13.20 2.08 0.74
CA VAL A 101 -12.36 0.96 0.26
C VAL A 101 -11.82 1.25 -1.14
N SER A 102 -12.67 1.75 -2.04
CA SER A 102 -12.26 2.12 -3.40
C SER A 102 -11.24 3.26 -3.46
N SER A 103 -11.22 4.10 -2.42
CA SER A 103 -10.30 5.23 -2.29
C SER A 103 -8.93 4.84 -1.73
N MET A 104 -8.73 3.57 -1.33
CA MET A 104 -7.43 3.12 -0.82
C MET A 104 -6.36 3.21 -1.93
N PRO A 105 -5.19 3.81 -1.65
CA PRO A 105 -4.12 3.96 -2.65
C PRO A 105 -3.72 2.64 -3.32
N GLN A 106 -3.68 1.54 -2.55
CA GLN A 106 -3.32 0.21 -3.03
C GLN A 106 -4.32 -0.31 -4.07
N ILE A 107 -5.62 -0.05 -3.86
CA ILE A 107 -6.68 -0.45 -4.79
C ILE A 107 -6.62 0.38 -6.06
N GLN A 108 -6.38 1.69 -5.95
CA GLN A 108 -6.21 2.57 -7.11
C GLN A 108 -4.99 2.18 -7.94
N GLN A 109 -3.86 1.90 -7.28
CA GLN A 109 -2.64 1.45 -7.94
C GLN A 109 -2.86 0.11 -8.66
N MET A 110 -3.54 -0.84 -8.02
CA MET A 110 -3.84 -2.13 -8.64
C MET A 110 -4.76 -1.97 -9.87
N LYS A 111 -5.77 -1.08 -9.80
CA LYS A 111 -6.62 -0.73 -10.95
C LYS A 111 -5.81 -0.07 -12.07
N ALA A 112 -4.92 0.87 -11.74
CA ALA A 112 -4.05 1.51 -12.71
C ALA A 112 -3.14 0.48 -13.40
N PHE A 113 -2.55 -0.45 -12.64
CA PHE A 113 -1.70 -1.50 -13.18
C PHE A 113 -2.46 -2.44 -14.12
N LEU A 114 -3.68 -2.86 -13.75
CA LEU A 114 -4.53 -3.66 -14.62
C LEU A 114 -4.87 -2.93 -15.92
N ALA A 115 -5.26 -1.66 -15.84
CA ALA A 115 -5.56 -0.84 -17.02
C ALA A 115 -4.34 -0.66 -17.94
N ILE A 116 -3.15 -0.43 -17.35
CA ILE A 116 -1.90 -0.31 -18.12
C ILE A 116 -1.58 -1.65 -18.82
N MET A 117 -1.68 -2.78 -18.11
CA MET A 117 -1.46 -4.10 -18.70
C MET A 117 -2.45 -4.39 -19.82
N GLU A 118 -3.73 -4.05 -19.64
CA GLU A 118 -4.76 -4.14 -20.67
C GLU A 118 -4.49 -3.22 -21.88
N GLY A 119 -3.81 -2.09 -21.67
CA GLY A 119 -3.40 -1.18 -22.73
C GLY A 119 -2.40 -1.79 -23.72
N PHE A 120 -1.48 -2.65 -23.24
CA PHE A 120 -0.49 -3.32 -24.09
C PHE A 120 -1.14 -4.31 -25.05
N GLU A 121 -0.57 -4.45 -26.24
CA GLU A 121 -0.90 -5.52 -27.18
C GLU A 121 -0.38 -6.87 -26.69
N LEU A 122 -1.03 -7.96 -27.12
CA LEU A 122 -0.69 -9.32 -26.69
C LEU A 122 0.78 -9.67 -26.94
N GLN A 123 1.33 -9.30 -28.10
CA GLN A 123 2.74 -9.51 -28.44
C GLN A 123 3.72 -8.90 -27.41
N HIS A 124 3.36 -7.76 -26.82
CA HIS A 124 4.17 -7.10 -25.80
C HIS A 124 3.98 -7.72 -24.42
N ARG A 125 2.80 -8.30 -24.14
CA ARG A 125 2.54 -9.01 -22.87
C ARG A 125 3.22 -10.37 -22.82
N GLU A 126 3.20 -11.10 -23.93
CA GLU A 126 3.91 -12.37 -24.08
C GLU A 126 5.44 -12.16 -24.03
N ASN A 127 5.93 -11.08 -24.65
CA ASN A 127 7.34 -10.74 -24.63
C ASN A 127 7.60 -9.30 -24.17
N PRO A 128 7.75 -9.08 -22.84
CA PRO A 128 7.98 -7.76 -22.26
C PRO A 128 9.28 -7.09 -22.72
N THR A 129 10.24 -7.84 -23.28
CA THR A 129 11.50 -7.26 -23.80
C THR A 129 11.28 -6.35 -25.02
N LEU A 130 10.14 -6.49 -25.70
CA LEU A 130 9.75 -5.65 -26.83
C LEU A 130 9.19 -4.28 -26.41
N ILE A 131 8.95 -4.08 -25.10
CA ILE A 131 8.39 -2.83 -24.58
C ILE A 131 9.46 -1.73 -24.56
N ASN A 132 9.50 -0.96 -25.65
CA ASN A 132 10.39 0.18 -25.80
C ASN A 132 9.71 1.50 -25.38
N GLY A 133 10.44 2.62 -25.48
CA GLY A 133 9.91 3.95 -25.14
C GLY A 133 8.72 4.40 -25.99
N LYS A 134 8.68 4.03 -27.28
CA LYS A 134 7.57 4.34 -28.18
C LYS A 134 6.30 3.60 -27.76
N VAL A 135 6.41 2.30 -27.48
CA VAL A 135 5.29 1.46 -27.01
C VAL A 135 4.73 2.01 -25.69
N LYS A 136 5.59 2.43 -24.76
CA LYS A 136 5.15 3.05 -23.50
C LYS A 136 4.34 4.34 -23.73
N ARG A 137 4.73 5.19 -24.68
CA ARG A 137 3.98 6.40 -25.03
C ARG A 137 2.61 6.07 -25.62
N ILE A 138 2.55 5.12 -26.54
CA ILE A 138 1.28 4.66 -27.13
C ILE A 138 0.32 4.14 -26.04
N VAL A 139 0.82 3.34 -25.10
CA VAL A 139 -0.02 2.82 -24.00
C VAL A 139 -0.44 3.93 -23.04
N SER A 140 0.45 4.88 -22.75
CA SER A 140 0.13 6.06 -21.93
C SER A 140 -1.00 6.88 -22.53
N GLU A 141 -0.95 7.16 -23.83
CA GLU A 141 -2.00 7.88 -24.56
C GLU A 141 -3.31 7.08 -24.61
N LYS A 142 -3.23 5.76 -24.78
CA LYS A 142 -4.41 4.87 -24.85
C LYS A 142 -5.14 4.73 -23.51
N VAL A 143 -4.40 4.62 -22.40
CA VAL A 143 -4.96 4.34 -21.06
C VAL A 143 -5.12 5.63 -20.23
N GLY A 144 -4.48 6.73 -20.64
CA GLY A 144 -4.50 8.00 -19.90
C GLY A 144 -3.63 8.00 -18.63
N GLN A 145 -2.68 7.05 -18.52
CA GLN A 145 -1.80 6.91 -17.35
C GLN A 145 -0.42 7.52 -17.63
N PRO A 146 0.25 8.13 -16.64
CA PRO A 146 1.55 8.76 -16.86
C PRO A 146 2.63 7.71 -17.14
N LEU A 147 3.68 8.12 -17.86
CA LEU A 147 4.82 7.26 -18.19
C LEU A 147 5.53 6.69 -16.95
N GLU A 148 5.50 7.43 -15.84
CA GLU A 148 6.04 7.00 -14.55
C GLU A 148 5.30 5.79 -14.02
N GLU A 149 3.97 5.78 -14.08
CA GLU A 149 3.15 4.68 -13.58
C GLU A 149 3.33 3.41 -14.41
N ILE A 150 3.49 3.57 -15.73
CA ILE A 150 3.85 2.46 -16.61
C ILE A 150 5.20 1.85 -16.21
N ASN A 151 6.19 2.71 -15.91
CA ASN A 151 7.49 2.22 -15.46
C ASN A 151 7.41 1.57 -14.07
N ASN A 152 6.59 2.09 -13.16
CA ASN A 152 6.37 1.50 -11.84
C ASN A 152 5.76 0.10 -11.96
N MET A 153 4.76 -0.06 -12.82
CA MET A 153 4.14 -1.35 -13.12
C MET A 153 5.17 -2.34 -13.69
N LEU A 154 5.94 -1.92 -14.70
CA LEU A 154 6.97 -2.77 -15.30
C LEU A 154 8.05 -3.19 -14.29
N ARG A 155 8.47 -2.29 -13.39
CA ARG A 155 9.42 -2.62 -12.31
C ARG A 155 8.85 -3.65 -11.33
N SER A 156 7.57 -3.52 -10.96
CA SER A 156 6.90 -4.50 -10.10
C SER A 156 6.90 -5.90 -10.75
N TYR A 157 6.56 -5.97 -12.04
CA TYR A 157 6.66 -7.20 -12.81
C TYR A 157 8.10 -7.75 -12.87
N GLU A 158 9.09 -6.90 -13.14
CA GLU A 158 10.50 -7.30 -13.18
C GLU A 158 10.99 -7.86 -11.84
N GLN A 159 10.60 -7.25 -10.72
CA GLN A 159 10.94 -7.74 -9.37
C GLN A 159 10.40 -9.15 -9.14
N LEU A 160 9.14 -9.40 -9.50
CA LEU A 160 8.53 -10.72 -9.36
C LEU A 160 9.13 -11.75 -10.32
N SER A 161 9.44 -11.36 -11.56
CA SER A 161 10.13 -12.22 -12.53
C SER A 161 11.54 -12.58 -12.08
N ASN A 162 12.26 -11.64 -11.44
CA ASN A 162 13.57 -11.89 -10.85
C ASN A 162 13.49 -12.84 -9.64
N LEU A 163 12.48 -12.64 -8.77
CA LEU A 163 12.21 -13.55 -7.66
C LEU A 163 11.95 -14.97 -8.17
N ARG A 164 11.11 -15.14 -9.20
CA ARG A 164 10.86 -16.43 -9.85
C ARG A 164 12.15 -17.11 -10.33
N GLN A 165 13.00 -16.36 -11.02
CA GLN A 165 14.27 -16.90 -11.53
C GLN A 165 15.19 -17.36 -10.40
N TRP A 166 15.20 -16.65 -9.27
CA TRP A 166 15.92 -17.04 -8.07
C TRP A 166 15.32 -18.31 -7.45
N LEU A 167 14.00 -18.36 -7.25
CA LEU A 167 13.29 -19.54 -6.72
C LEU A 167 13.55 -20.78 -7.56
N ARG A 168 13.44 -20.67 -8.88
CA ARG A 168 13.68 -21.79 -9.80
C ARG A 168 15.10 -22.34 -9.66
N LYS A 169 16.11 -21.47 -9.56
CA LYS A 169 17.50 -21.89 -9.32
C LYS A 169 17.69 -22.57 -7.98
N ARG A 170 16.91 -22.23 -6.96
CA ARG A 170 16.92 -22.95 -5.67
C ARG A 170 16.33 -24.35 -5.79
N VAL A 171 15.20 -24.48 -6.48
CA VAL A 171 14.61 -25.80 -6.79
C VAL A 171 15.57 -26.67 -7.59
N ASP A 172 16.21 -26.12 -8.62
CA ASP A 172 17.20 -26.84 -9.44
C ASP A 172 18.41 -27.33 -8.60
N ARG A 173 18.69 -26.68 -7.46
CA ARG A 173 19.75 -27.04 -6.50
C ARG A 173 19.28 -27.92 -5.34
N GLY A 174 17.98 -28.21 -5.24
CA GLY A 174 17.39 -28.92 -4.11
C GLY A 174 17.40 -28.14 -2.79
N LEU A 175 17.46 -26.80 -2.85
CA LEU A 175 17.39 -25.94 -1.66
C LEU A 175 15.94 -25.70 -1.25
N PRO A 176 15.65 -25.50 0.05
CA PRO A 176 14.29 -25.25 0.52
C PRO A 176 13.73 -23.95 -0.04
N LEU A 177 12.40 -23.90 -0.19
CA LEU A 177 11.66 -22.70 -0.54
C LEU A 177 11.35 -21.87 0.71
N PRO A 178 11.16 -20.55 0.58
CA PRO A 178 10.78 -19.70 1.70
C PRO A 178 9.29 -19.83 2.03
N ASP A 179 8.98 -19.91 3.33
CA ASP A 179 7.60 -20.07 3.83
C ASP A 179 6.91 -18.73 4.15
N SER A 180 7.69 -17.64 4.23
CA SER A 180 7.22 -16.30 4.59
C SER A 180 8.01 -15.23 3.84
N LEU A 181 7.42 -14.03 3.74
CA LEU A 181 8.08 -12.88 3.13
C LEU A 181 9.39 -12.55 3.83
N ASP A 182 9.41 -12.58 5.16
CA ASP A 182 10.61 -12.29 5.96
C ASP A 182 11.73 -13.30 5.65
N GLY A 183 11.40 -14.59 5.64
CA GLY A 183 12.32 -15.66 5.25
C GLY A 183 12.83 -15.51 3.82
N THR A 184 12.01 -15.07 2.87
CA THR A 184 12.48 -14.74 1.51
C THR A 184 13.51 -13.60 1.53
N THR A 185 13.29 -12.56 2.33
CA THR A 185 14.26 -11.45 2.40
C THR A 185 15.57 -11.87 3.05
N GLU A 186 15.53 -12.72 4.07
CA GLU A 186 16.69 -13.28 4.73
C GLU A 186 17.48 -14.20 3.79
N MET A 187 16.80 -15.15 3.16
CA MET A 187 17.41 -16.06 2.17
C MET A 187 18.00 -15.32 0.96
N LEU A 188 17.40 -14.21 0.53
CA LEU A 188 17.93 -13.40 -0.56
C LEU A 188 19.19 -12.63 -0.15
N ARG A 189 19.31 -12.25 1.13
CA ARG A 189 20.53 -11.62 1.68
C ARG A 189 21.67 -12.63 1.77
N GLU A 190 21.37 -13.86 2.20
CA GLU A 190 22.35 -14.93 2.33
C GLU A 190 22.82 -15.44 0.96
N ASP A 191 21.87 -15.77 0.08
CA ASP A 191 22.12 -16.34 -1.23
C ASP A 191 21.55 -15.45 -2.35
N PRO A 192 22.21 -14.31 -2.69
CA PRO A 192 21.82 -13.52 -3.85
C PRO A 192 22.08 -14.26 -5.18
N THR A 193 22.73 -15.42 -5.11
CA THR A 193 23.10 -16.23 -6.28
C THR A 193 21.85 -16.66 -7.04
N GLY A 194 21.69 -16.12 -8.24
CA GLY A 194 20.59 -16.48 -9.13
C GLY A 194 19.67 -15.31 -9.46
N PHE A 195 19.71 -14.23 -8.67
CA PHE A 195 19.01 -12.99 -8.96
C PHE A 195 19.64 -12.27 -10.16
N PRO A 196 18.86 -11.81 -11.16
CA PRO A 196 19.41 -11.09 -12.31
C PRO A 196 20.01 -9.73 -11.91
N THR A 197 21.33 -9.67 -11.74
CA THR A 197 22.05 -8.42 -11.41
C THR A 197 22.20 -7.46 -12.60
N LYS A 198 21.80 -7.89 -13.81
CA LYS A 198 21.98 -7.16 -15.07
C LYS A 198 21.35 -5.76 -15.07
N ASN A 199 20.25 -5.58 -14.33
CA ASN A 199 19.51 -4.31 -14.25
C ASN A 199 19.73 -3.54 -12.94
N MET A 200 20.48 -4.09 -11.98
CA MET A 200 20.73 -3.46 -10.67
C MET A 200 21.88 -2.47 -10.69
N ARG A 201 22.77 -2.52 -11.70
CA ARG A 201 23.81 -1.50 -11.86
C ARG A 201 23.15 -0.18 -12.28
N PRO A 202 23.28 0.91 -11.50
CA PRO A 202 22.74 2.20 -11.91
C PRO A 202 23.32 2.53 -13.29
N LYS A 203 22.43 2.80 -14.24
CA LYS A 203 22.80 3.16 -15.62
C LYS A 203 23.70 4.38 -15.50
N ARG A 204 25.02 4.22 -15.75
CA ARG A 204 25.97 5.34 -15.72
C ARG A 204 25.36 6.43 -16.59
N ARG A 205 24.99 7.56 -15.99
CA ARG A 205 24.51 8.73 -16.73
C ARG A 205 25.69 9.10 -17.65
N ARG A 206 25.54 8.82 -18.94
CA ARG A 206 26.43 9.34 -19.99
C ARG A 206 25.97 10.74 -20.33
#